data_AF-A0A6P5J5B1-F1
#
_entry.id   AF-A0A6P5J5B1-F1
#
_cell.length_a   1.000
_cell.length_b   1.000
_cell.length_c   1.000
_cell.angle_alpha   90.00
_cell.angle_beta   90.00
_cell.angle_gamma   90.00
#
_symmetry.space_group_name_H-M   'P 1'
#
loop_
_entity.id
_entity.type
_entity.pdbx_description
1 polymer ?
#
loop_
_entity_poly.entity_id
_entity_poly.type
_entity_poly.pdbx_seq_one_letter_code
_entity_poly.pdbx_strand_id
1 'polypeptide(L)'
;MNVEHEISLLVEEMERLGTTGADGKLSVKFGVLFQDDRCANLFEALVGTLKAAKRRKIVTYEGELLLQGVHDDVEIVLLQN
;
A
#
# COMPACT_ATOMS: atom_id res chain seq x y z
N MET A 1 -6.65 5.26 -16.79
CA MET A 1 -6.48 4.99 -15.35
C MET A 1 -7.12 6.08 -14.53
N ASN A 2 -7.99 5.72 -13.60
CA ASN A 2 -8.44 6.66 -12.58
C ASN A 2 -7.66 6.38 -11.29
N VAL A 3 -6.70 7.26 -10.99
CA VAL A 3 -5.84 7.16 -9.82
C VAL A 3 -6.65 7.12 -8.52
N GLU A 4 -7.83 7.75 -8.47
CA GLU A 4 -8.71 7.67 -7.30
C GLU A 4 -9.24 6.26 -7.08
N HIS A 5 -9.67 5.61 -8.15
CA HIS A 5 -10.18 4.25 -8.07
C HIS A 5 -9.09 3.26 -7.62
N GLU A 6 -7.88 3.39 -8.14
CA GLU A 6 -6.76 2.54 -7.69
C GLU A 6 -6.41 2.78 -6.22
N ILE A 7 -6.50 4.03 -5.74
CA ILE A 7 -6.26 4.31 -4.32
C ILE A 7 -7.33 3.68 -3.44
N SER A 8 -8.61 3.70 -3.85
CA SER A 8 -9.68 3.01 -3.12
C SER A 8 -9.43 1.49 -3.08
N LEU A 9 -9.04 0.89 -4.20
CA LEU A 9 -8.68 -0.53 -4.24
C LEU A 9 -7.47 -0.84 -3.33
N LEU A 10 -6.48 0.06 -3.30
CA LEU A 10 -5.32 -0.10 -2.41
C LEU A 10 -5.75 -0.15 -0.95
N VAL A 11 -6.65 0.74 -0.54
CA VAL A 11 -7.19 0.75 0.82
C VAL A 11 -7.91 -0.57 1.14
N GLU A 12 -8.76 -1.06 0.24
CA GLU A 12 -9.45 -2.35 0.40
C GLU A 12 -8.46 -3.53 0.53
N GLU A 13 -7.41 -3.55 -0.29
CA GLU A 13 -6.38 -4.60 -0.20
C GLU A 13 -5.54 -4.48 1.07
N MET A 14 -5.27 -3.25 1.55
CA MET A 14 -4.64 -3.04 2.85
C MET A 14 -5.53 -3.54 3.99
N GLU A 15 -6.84 -3.37 3.94
CA GLU A 15 -7.77 -3.90 4.96
C GLU A 15 -7.82 -5.43 4.95
N ARG A 16 -7.69 -6.03 3.76
CA ARG A 16 -7.69 -7.48 3.59
C ARG A 16 -6.39 -8.14 4.07
N LEU A 17 -5.25 -7.53 3.76
CA LEU A 17 -3.91 -8.12 3.96
C LEU A 17 -3.20 -7.58 5.20
N GLY A 18 -3.58 -6.39 5.64
CA GLY A 18 -2.95 -5.69 6.74
C GLY A 18 -3.40 -6.20 8.10
N THR A 19 -2.68 -5.71 9.11
CA THR A 19 -2.95 -5.97 10.52
C THR A 19 -3.02 -4.64 11.25
N THR A 20 -3.95 -4.56 12.20
CA THR A 20 -4.04 -3.41 13.10
C THR A 20 -2.96 -3.52 14.18
N GLY A 21 -2.05 -2.55 14.22
CA GLY A 21 -1.03 -2.43 15.24
C GLY A 21 -1.59 -2.01 16.60
N ALA A 22 -0.73 -2.01 17.62
CA ALA A 22 -1.09 -1.58 18.97
C ALA A 22 -1.49 -0.08 19.06
N ASP A 23 -1.11 0.72 18.08
CA ASP A 23 -1.50 2.13 17.94
C ASP A 23 -2.88 2.31 17.28
N GLY A 24 -3.55 1.21 16.92
CA GLY A 24 -4.85 1.21 16.25
C GLY A 24 -4.78 1.50 14.76
N LYS A 25 -3.58 1.62 14.16
CA LYS A 25 -3.43 1.85 12.73
C LYS A 25 -3.30 0.53 11.98
N LEU A 26 -3.90 0.48 10.80
CA LEU A 26 -3.73 -0.61 9.87
C LEU A 26 -2.41 -0.44 9.12
N SER A 27 -1.57 -1.48 9.13
CA SER A 27 -0.36 -1.52 8.31
C SER A 27 -0.23 -2.85 7.58
N VAL A 28 0.43 -2.82 6.43
CA VAL A 28 0.78 -4.01 5.65
C VAL A 28 2.20 -3.84 5.12
N LYS A 29 2.96 -4.93 5.08
CA LYS A 29 4.31 -4.91 4.51
C LYS A 29 4.23 -4.74 2.99
N PHE A 30 5.15 -3.95 2.42
CA PHE A 30 5.23 -3.74 0.97
C PHE A 30 5.39 -5.06 0.22
N GLY A 31 6.22 -5.97 0.72
CA GLY A 31 6.42 -7.29 0.10
C GLY A 31 5.13 -8.10 0.05
N VAL A 32 4.26 -7.98 1.06
CA VAL A 32 2.97 -8.67 1.10
C VAL A 32 2.04 -8.12 0.02
N LEU A 33 1.92 -6.79 -0.11
CA LEU A 33 1.14 -6.18 -1.19
C LEU A 33 1.69 -6.53 -2.58
N PHE A 34 3.01 -6.56 -2.73
CA PHE A 34 3.64 -6.80 -4.03
C PHE A 34 3.58 -8.27 -4.46
N GLN A 35 3.68 -9.21 -3.52
CA GLN A 35 3.66 -10.65 -3.79
C GLN A 35 2.24 -11.23 -3.83
N ASP A 36 1.22 -10.45 -3.48
CA ASP A 36 -0.17 -10.89 -3.52
C ASP A 36 -0.71 -10.92 -4.96
N ASP A 37 -1.20 -12.09 -5.37
CA ASP A 37 -1.70 -12.33 -6.72
C ASP A 37 -2.88 -11.41 -7.09
N ARG A 38 -3.72 -11.04 -6.13
CA ARG A 38 -4.86 -10.13 -6.40
C ARG A 38 -4.34 -8.73 -6.66
N CYS A 39 -3.41 -8.24 -5.85
CA CYS A 39 -2.76 -6.94 -6.05
C CYS A 39 -2.03 -6.87 -7.40
N ALA A 40 -1.31 -7.92 -7.79
CA ALA A 40 -0.61 -7.98 -9.08
C ALA A 40 -1.56 -7.90 -10.30
N ASN A 41 -2.80 -8.38 -10.15
CA ASN A 41 -3.84 -8.29 -11.18
C ASN A 41 -4.63 -6.98 -11.14
N LEU A 42 -4.77 -6.36 -9.96
CA LEU A 42 -5.52 -5.12 -9.76
C LEU A 42 -4.71 -3.88 -10.15
N PHE A 43 -3.41 -3.87 -9.83
CA PHE A 43 -2.56 -2.69 -10.00
C PHE A 43 -1.59 -2.91 -11.16
N GLU A 44 -1.73 -2.10 -12.21
CA GLU A 44 -0.73 -2.06 -13.29
C GLU A 44 0.62 -1.56 -12.77
N ALA A 45 0.60 -0.63 -11.80
CA ALA A 45 1.79 -0.08 -11.17
C ALA A 45 1.57 0.24 -9.68
N LEU A 46 1.65 -0.78 -8.83
CA LEU A 46 1.45 -0.65 -7.37
C LEU A 46 2.30 0.48 -6.74
N VAL A 47 3.57 0.61 -7.13
CA VAL A 47 4.46 1.67 -6.62
C VAL A 47 3.96 3.07 -7.01
N GLY A 48 3.37 3.21 -8.20
CA GLY A 48 2.74 4.45 -8.66
C GLY A 48 1.51 4.81 -7.83
N THR A 49 0.65 3.83 -7.56
CA THR A 49 -0.54 3.97 -6.72
C THR A 49 -0.15 4.34 -5.27
N LEU A 50 0.83 3.66 -4.68
CA LEU A 50 1.37 3.97 -3.35
C LEU A 50 1.93 5.40 -3.28
N LYS A 51 2.66 5.84 -4.31
CA LYS A 51 3.19 7.21 -4.37
C LYS A 51 2.07 8.25 -4.46
N ALA A 52 1.01 7.96 -5.23
CA ALA A 52 -0.15 8.83 -5.31
C ALA A 52 -0.91 8.92 -3.98
N ALA A 53 -1.16 7.78 -3.33
CA ALA A 53 -1.79 7.70 -2.02
C ALA A 53 -0.98 8.43 -0.93
N LYS A 54 0.36 8.27 -0.93
CA LYS A 54 1.27 8.97 0.00
C LYS A 54 1.24 10.48 -0.19
N ARG A 55 1.23 10.98 -1.44
CA ARG A 55 1.09 12.41 -1.72
C ARG A 55 -0.24 13.00 -1.22
N ARG A 56 -1.29 12.18 -1.19
CA ARG A 56 -2.62 12.55 -0.67
C ARG A 56 -2.78 12.33 0.83
N LYS A 57 -1.73 11.85 1.51
CA LYS A 57 -1.71 11.54 2.96
C LYS A 57 -2.73 10.46 3.36
N ILE A 58 -3.04 9.55 2.45
CA ILE A 58 -3.90 8.39 2.71
C ILE A 58 -3.08 7.25 3.30
N VAL A 59 -1.83 7.08 2.84
CA VAL A 59 -0.87 6.14 3.40
C VAL A 59 0.46 6.85 3.72
N THR A 60 1.30 6.21 4.52
CA THR A 60 2.70 6.59 4.71
C THR A 60 3.58 5.34 4.78
N TYR A 61 4.85 5.52 4.43
CA TYR A 61 5.88 4.49 4.49
C TYR A 61 7.27 5.13 4.44
N GLU A 62 8.29 4.42 4.88
CA GLU A 62 9.67 4.91 4.86
C GLU A 62 10.28 4.86 3.45
N GLY A 63 11.05 5.89 3.08
CA GLY A 63 11.71 5.98 1.79
C GLY A 63 10.91 6.72 0.71
N GLU A 64 11.61 7.15 -0.35
CA GLU A 64 11.03 7.84 -1.51
C GLU A 64 10.59 6.88 -2.62
N LEU A 65 11.21 5.70 -2.68
CA LEU A 65 10.99 4.69 -3.71
C LEU A 65 11.01 3.30 -3.05
N LEU A 66 10.17 2.40 -3.56
CA LEU A 66 10.08 1.02 -3.09
C LEU A 66 10.49 0.09 -4.25
N LEU A 67 11.40 -0.84 -3.94
CA LEU A 67 11.90 -1.87 -4.84
C LEU A 67 11.62 -3.23 -4.21
N GLN A 68 11.05 -4.15 -4.98
CA GLN A 68 10.84 -5.53 -4.56
C GLN A 68 12.16 -6.18 -4.10
N GLY A 69 12.10 -6.99 -3.06
CA GLY A 69 13.23 -7.66 -2.43
C GLY A 69 14.01 -6.78 -1.45
N VAL A 70 14.24 -5.51 -1.78
CA VAL A 70 14.97 -4.57 -0.91
C VAL A 70 14.05 -3.98 0.16
N HIS A 71 12.81 -3.66 -0.21
CA HIS A 71 11.86 -2.94 0.65
C HIS A 71 10.70 -3.81 1.11
N ASP A 72 10.80 -5.14 0.98
CA ASP A 72 9.68 -6.05 1.27
C ASP A 72 9.20 -5.94 2.71
N ASP A 73 10.08 -5.60 3.65
CA ASP A 73 9.78 -5.39 5.06
C ASP A 73 9.31 -3.98 5.42
N VAL A 74 9.26 -3.03 4.47
CA VAL A 74 8.76 -1.67 4.73
C VAL A 74 7.26 -1.72 5.01
N GLU A 75 6.85 -1.15 6.14
CA GLU A 75 5.43 -1.02 6.47
C GLU A 75 4.78 0.12 5.69
N ILE A 76 3.68 -0.21 5.01
CA ILE A 76 2.72 0.73 4.45
C ILE A 76 1.63 0.93 5.49
N VAL A 77 1.57 2.11 6.09
CA VAL A 77 0.63 2.46 7.15
C VAL A 77 -0.51 3.29 6.58
N LEU A 78 -1.75 2.87 6.83
CA LEU A 78 -2.95 3.60 6.48
C LEU A 78 -3.14 4.78 7.46
N LEU A 79 -3.31 5.98 6.92
CA LEU A 79 -3.52 7.21 7.67
C LEU A 79 -4.99 7.65 7.71
N GLN A 80 -5.73 7.41 6.62
CA GLN A 80 -7.13 7.82 6.46
C GLN A 80 -7.90 6.79 5.63
N ASN A 81 -9.14 6.54 6.02
CA ASN A 81 -10.16 5.80 5.27
C ASN A 81 -11.30 6.73 4.88
#